data_AF-A0A1E7YS62-F1
#
_entry.id   AF-A0A1E7YS62-F1
#
_cell.length_a   1.000
_cell.length_b   1.000
_cell.length_c   1.000
_cell.angle_alpha   90.00
_cell.angle_beta   90.00
_cell.angle_gamma   90.00
#
_symmetry.space_group_name_H-M   'P 1'
#
loop_
_entity.id
_entity.type
_entity.pdbx_description
1 polymer ?
#
loop_
_entity_poly.entity_id
_entity_poly.type
_entity_poly.pdbx_seq_one_letter_code
_entity_poly.pdbx_strand_id
1 'polypeptide(L)'
;MTTLSPNRPCSAGVWPRAGTLHYLALDSIARVVERLAGSTDLRERQLLLQRLTRLEALIYWQLFHLGKSSRQDLAIQGDRLLRLLLLRLAHLRIFGDYGVLGECRDILSALQRFLQAWTMVIPDLADYTVDFERLWSGQ
;
A
#
# COMPACT_ATOMS: atom_id res chain seq x y z
N MET A 1 4.50 -13.22 23.40
CA MET A 1 5.03 -13.29 22.02
C MET A 1 4.26 -14.37 21.29
N THR A 2 3.36 -14.00 20.40
CA THR A 2 2.51 -14.95 19.66
C THR A 2 2.87 -14.87 18.19
N THR A 3 3.44 -15.96 17.69
CA THR A 3 3.81 -16.18 16.28
C THR A 3 2.55 -16.29 15.43
N LEU A 4 2.36 -15.36 14.49
CA LEU A 4 1.32 -15.44 13.47
C LEU A 4 1.71 -16.50 12.43
N SER A 5 0.94 -17.58 12.37
CA SER A 5 1.08 -18.64 11.36
C SER A 5 0.52 -18.16 10.02
N PRO A 6 1.24 -18.34 8.89
CA PRO A 6 0.86 -17.79 7.59
C PRO A 6 -0.32 -18.48 6.89
N ASN A 7 -0.89 -19.55 7.47
CA ASN A 7 -1.94 -20.37 6.86
C ASN A 7 -3.25 -20.43 7.67
N ARG A 8 -3.55 -19.44 8.52
CA ARG A 8 -4.87 -19.40 9.15
C ARG A 8 -5.88 -18.88 8.12
N PRO A 9 -6.91 -19.65 7.71
CA PRO A 9 -7.99 -19.10 6.92
C PRO A 9 -8.61 -17.95 7.71
N CYS A 10 -8.89 -16.84 7.04
CA CYS A 10 -9.64 -15.72 7.60
C CYS A 10 -10.98 -16.26 8.11
N SER A 11 -11.06 -16.59 9.39
CA SER A 11 -12.29 -17.05 10.02
C SER A 11 -13.30 -15.91 9.91
N ALA A 12 -14.45 -16.19 9.29
CA ALA A 12 -15.58 -15.29 9.17
C ALA A 12 -15.82 -14.57 10.50
N GLY A 13 -15.58 -13.26 10.53
CA GLY A 13 -15.90 -12.40 11.67
C GLY A 13 -14.77 -11.55 12.27
N VAL A 14 -13.50 -11.71 11.87
CA VAL A 14 -12.42 -10.80 12.32
C VAL A 14 -11.66 -10.26 11.11
N TRP A 15 -12.23 -9.23 10.48
CA TRP A 15 -11.54 -8.49 9.44
C TRP A 15 -10.35 -7.73 10.05
N PRO A 16 -9.21 -7.62 9.35
CA PRO A 16 -8.11 -6.82 9.84
C PRO A 16 -8.57 -5.37 9.96
N ARG A 17 -8.21 -4.71 11.07
CA ARG A 17 -8.46 -3.28 11.25
C ARG A 17 -7.93 -2.50 10.05
N ALA A 18 -8.62 -1.45 9.63
CA ALA A 18 -8.24 -0.71 8.43
C ALA A 18 -6.77 -0.24 8.47
N GLY A 19 -6.28 0.17 9.65
CA GLY A 19 -4.86 0.46 9.86
C GLY A 19 -3.93 -0.67 9.47
N THR A 20 -4.23 -1.92 9.87
CA THR A 20 -3.46 -3.12 9.48
C THR A 20 -3.47 -3.31 7.96
N LEU A 21 -4.58 -3.04 7.29
CA LEU A 21 -4.69 -3.18 5.84
C LEU A 21 -3.88 -2.12 5.09
N HIS A 22 -3.88 -0.88 5.57
CA HIS A 22 -3.01 0.18 5.05
C HIS A 22 -1.53 -0.22 5.17
N TYR A 23 -1.12 -0.79 6.30
CA TYR A 23 0.24 -1.29 6.49
C TYR A 23 0.60 -2.45 5.56
N LEU A 24 -0.26 -3.46 5.46
CA LEU A 24 -0.02 -4.62 4.60
C LEU A 24 0.03 -4.24 3.11
N ALA A 25 -0.76 -3.24 2.69
CA ALA A 25 -0.70 -2.68 1.34
C ALA A 25 0.67 -2.05 1.06
N LEU A 26 1.14 -1.14 1.93
CA LEU A 26 2.44 -0.50 1.76
C LEU A 26 3.61 -1.50 1.83
N ASP A 27 3.57 -2.46 2.75
CA ASP A 27 4.58 -3.51 2.87
C ASP A 27 4.65 -4.37 1.59
N SER A 28 3.50 -4.74 1.04
CA SER A 28 3.42 -5.50 -0.21
C SER A 28 4.04 -4.74 -1.39
N ILE A 29 3.78 -3.44 -1.48
CA ILE A 29 4.37 -2.57 -2.52
C ILE A 29 5.87 -2.45 -2.31
N ALA A 30 6.32 -2.19 -1.08
CA ALA A 30 7.73 -2.06 -0.74
C ALA A 30 8.54 -3.31 -1.10
N ARG A 31 8.03 -4.51 -0.78
CA ARG A 31 8.70 -5.77 -1.16
C ARG A 31 8.87 -5.91 -2.67
N VAL A 32 7.90 -5.48 -3.47
CA VAL A 32 8.00 -5.54 -4.93
C VAL A 32 9.01 -4.51 -5.45
N VAL A 33 9.00 -3.29 -4.89
CA VAL A 33 9.97 -2.23 -5.23
C VAL A 33 11.41 -2.65 -4.90
N GLU A 34 11.65 -3.21 -3.71
CA GLU A 34 12.99 -3.71 -3.34
C GLU A 34 13.45 -4.85 -4.26
N ARG A 35 12.53 -5.77 -4.57
CA ARG A 35 12.86 -6.89 -5.45
C ARG A 35 13.10 -6.44 -6.89
N LEU A 36 12.40 -5.40 -7.36
CA LEU A 36 12.70 -4.75 -8.64
C LEU A 36 14.09 -4.10 -8.65
N ALA A 37 14.48 -3.45 -7.55
CA ALA A 37 15.78 -2.80 -7.43
C ALA A 37 16.95 -3.81 -7.43
N GLY A 38 16.74 -4.99 -6.84
CA GLY A 38 17.74 -6.06 -6.79
C GLY A 38 17.74 -7.03 -7.97
N SER A 39 16.70 -7.02 -8.81
CA SER A 39 16.59 -7.98 -9.91
C SER A 39 17.40 -7.54 -11.13
N THR A 40 18.18 -8.45 -11.72
CA THR A 40 18.88 -8.26 -13.00
C THR A 40 18.26 -9.07 -14.15
N ASP A 41 17.32 -9.97 -13.83
CA ASP A 41 16.62 -10.79 -14.83
C ASP A 41 15.44 -10.02 -15.44
N LEU A 42 15.45 -9.88 -16.76
CA LEU A 42 14.39 -9.22 -17.52
C LEU A 42 13.02 -9.87 -17.33
N ARG A 43 12.97 -11.21 -17.24
CA ARG A 43 11.71 -11.93 -17.06
C ARG A 43 11.13 -11.68 -15.68
N GLU A 44 11.97 -11.73 -14.65
CA GLU A 44 11.57 -11.39 -13.28
C GLU A 44 11.08 -9.94 -13.18
N ARG A 45 11.81 -8.98 -13.77
CA ARG A 45 11.40 -7.57 -13.80
C ARG A 45 10.02 -7.37 -14.42
N GLN A 46 9.73 -8.01 -15.55
CA GLN A 46 8.41 -7.94 -16.18
C GLN A 46 7.30 -8.47 -15.27
N LEU A 47 7.52 -9.62 -14.61
CA LEU A 47 6.55 -10.19 -13.66
C LEU A 47 6.33 -9.27 -12.45
N LEU A 48 7.39 -8.66 -11.94
CA LEU A 48 7.31 -7.72 -10.82
C LEU A 48 6.58 -6.43 -11.20
N LEU A 49 6.78 -5.89 -12.42
CA LEU A 49 6.03 -4.74 -12.92
C LEU A 49 4.53 -5.03 -13.08
N GLN A 50 4.17 -6.23 -13.56
CA GLN A 50 2.77 -6.67 -13.61
C GLN A 50 2.16 -6.77 -12.21
N ARG A 51 2.92 -7.31 -11.25
CA ARG A 51 2.50 -7.38 -9.84
C ARG A 51 2.32 -5.99 -9.24
N LEU A 52 3.25 -5.07 -9.51
CA LEU A 52 3.20 -3.70 -9.04
C LEU A 52 1.97 -2.96 -9.56
N THR A 53 1.62 -3.16 -10.83
CA THR A 53 0.39 -2.63 -11.43
C THR A 53 -0.87 -3.13 -10.72
N ARG A 54 -0.91 -4.40 -10.30
CA ARG A 54 -2.03 -4.92 -9.49
C ARG A 54 -2.07 -4.29 -8.09
N LEU A 55 -0.90 -4.02 -7.51
CA LEU A 55 -0.80 -3.38 -6.20
C LEU A 55 -1.13 -1.87 -6.23
N GLU A 56 -1.10 -1.21 -7.39
CA GLU A 56 -1.60 0.18 -7.54
C GLU A 56 -3.08 0.29 -7.14
N ALA A 57 -3.89 -0.76 -7.34
CA ALA A 57 -5.28 -0.81 -6.87
C ALA A 57 -5.37 -0.63 -5.33
N LEU A 58 -4.39 -1.14 -4.58
CA LEU A 58 -4.32 -0.93 -3.14
C LEU A 58 -4.05 0.54 -2.83
N ILE A 59 -3.19 1.22 -3.59
CA ILE A 59 -2.94 2.66 -3.40
C ILE A 59 -4.22 3.48 -3.63
N TYR A 60 -4.99 3.17 -4.68
CA TYR A 60 -6.27 3.82 -4.93
C TYR A 60 -7.28 3.55 -3.81
N TRP A 61 -7.32 2.33 -3.28
CA TRP A 61 -8.10 2.00 -2.09
C TRP A 61 -7.68 2.85 -0.89
N GLN A 62 -6.38 3.01 -0.64
CA GLN A 62 -5.88 3.84 0.47
C GLN A 62 -6.27 5.31 0.31
N LEU A 63 -6.16 5.86 -0.91
CA LEU A 63 -6.58 7.23 -1.24
C LEU A 63 -8.07 7.46 -0.97
N PHE A 64 -8.91 6.52 -1.40
CA PHE A 64 -10.36 6.60 -1.18
C PHE A 64 -10.71 6.68 0.32
N HIS A 65 -10.04 5.86 1.15
CA HIS A 65 -10.30 5.84 2.58
C HIS A 65 -9.72 7.04 3.33
N LEU A 66 -8.57 7.56 2.91
CA LEU A 66 -8.05 8.82 3.46
C LEU A 66 -8.99 10.00 3.15
N GLY A 67 -9.60 10.03 1.96
CA GLY A 67 -10.59 11.04 1.59
C GLY A 67 -11.87 11.03 2.44
N LYS A 68 -12.13 9.93 3.17
CA LYS A 68 -13.25 9.79 4.11
C LYS A 68 -12.89 10.12 5.56
N SER A 69 -11.64 10.49 5.83
CA SER A 69 -11.17 10.81 7.19
C SER A 69 -11.85 12.07 7.73
N SER A 70 -12.21 12.04 9.03
CA SER A 70 -12.68 13.21 9.79
C SER A 70 -11.57 14.24 10.04
N ARG A 71 -10.30 13.83 9.98
CA ARG A 71 -9.10 14.69 10.10
C ARG A 71 -8.53 14.98 8.72
N GLN A 72 -9.13 15.95 8.02
CA GLN A 72 -8.75 16.28 6.65
C GLN A 72 -7.35 16.89 6.53
N ASP A 73 -6.94 17.66 7.53
CA ASP A 73 -5.62 18.29 7.63
C ASP A 73 -4.48 17.28 7.56
N LEU A 74 -4.58 16.21 8.36
CA LEU A 74 -3.63 15.12 8.31
C LEU A 74 -3.79 14.33 6.99
N ALA A 75 -5.03 14.08 6.53
CA ALA A 75 -5.30 13.22 5.38
C ALA A 75 -4.65 13.72 4.10
N ILE A 76 -4.54 15.05 3.96
CA ILE A 76 -3.89 15.72 2.83
C ILE A 76 -2.43 15.28 2.69
N GLN A 77 -1.68 15.11 3.78
CA GLN A 77 -0.29 14.69 3.71
C GLN A 77 -0.15 13.26 3.19
N GLY A 78 -1.00 12.34 3.68
CA GLY A 78 -1.07 10.96 3.20
C GLY A 78 -1.48 10.87 1.73
N ASP A 79 -2.51 11.64 1.33
CA ASP A 79 -2.96 11.72 -0.06
C ASP A 79 -1.83 12.16 -1.01
N ARG A 80 -1.11 13.23 -0.65
CA ARG A 80 0.03 13.73 -1.45
C ARG A 80 1.11 12.66 -1.62
N LEU A 81 1.47 11.96 -0.54
CA LEU A 81 2.51 10.92 -0.60
C LEU A 81 2.07 9.72 -1.45
N LEU A 82 0.82 9.27 -1.33
CA LEU A 82 0.28 8.18 -2.14
C LEU A 82 0.19 8.55 -3.63
N ARG A 83 -0.20 9.78 -3.96
CA ARG A 83 -0.20 10.28 -5.34
C ARG A 83 1.20 10.40 -5.92
N LEU A 84 2.15 10.86 -5.11
CA LEU A 84 3.55 10.93 -5.54
C LEU A 84 4.10 9.52 -5.81
N LEU A 85 3.76 8.54 -4.97
CA LEU A 85 4.10 7.14 -5.22
C LEU A 85 3.52 6.65 -6.54
N LEU A 86 2.23 6.85 -6.80
CA LEU A 86 1.60 6.49 -8.09
C LEU A 86 2.31 7.12 -9.28
N LEU A 87 2.68 8.40 -9.18
CA LEU A 87 3.40 9.10 -10.25
C LEU A 87 4.76 8.44 -10.54
N ARG A 88 5.51 8.06 -9.50
CA ARG A 88 6.80 7.39 -9.67
C ARG A 88 6.68 5.96 -10.19
N LEU A 89 5.67 5.21 -9.74
CA LEU A 89 5.36 3.88 -10.28
C LEU A 89 4.95 3.95 -11.76
N ALA A 90 4.16 4.95 -12.14
CA ALA A 90 3.80 5.19 -13.54
C ALA A 90 5.03 5.57 -14.37
N HIS A 91 5.92 6.43 -13.86
CA HIS A 91 7.16 6.80 -14.53
C HIS A 91 8.06 5.58 -14.79
N LEU A 92 8.28 4.75 -13.77
CA LEU A 92 9.00 3.48 -13.88
C LEU A 92 8.41 2.60 -14.99
N ARG A 93 7.09 2.43 -15.02
CA ARG A 93 6.41 1.55 -15.98
C ARG A 93 6.44 2.08 -17.41
N ILE A 94 6.21 3.38 -17.61
CA ILE A 94 6.10 4.00 -18.94
C ILE A 94 7.48 4.17 -19.58
N PHE A 95 8.45 4.65 -18.80
CA PHE A 95 9.78 4.99 -19.33
C PHE A 95 10.83 3.91 -19.08
N GLY A 96 10.50 2.87 -18.31
CA GLY A 96 11.47 1.85 -17.91
C GLY A 96 12.60 2.43 -17.05
N ASP A 97 12.37 3.57 -16.39
CA ASP A 97 13.38 4.24 -15.58
C ASP A 97 13.42 3.62 -14.18
N TYR A 98 14.36 2.69 -13.99
CA TYR A 98 14.59 2.04 -12.70
C TYR A 98 15.29 2.96 -11.68
N GLY A 99 15.79 4.13 -12.10
CA GLY A 99 16.40 5.13 -11.21
C GLY A 99 15.41 5.66 -10.16
N VAL A 100 14.11 5.71 -10.50
CA VAL A 100 13.06 6.19 -9.59
C VAL A 100 12.75 5.22 -8.44
N LEU A 101 13.28 3.99 -8.46
CA LEU A 101 13.06 3.03 -7.37
C LEU A 101 13.63 3.53 -6.03
N GLY A 102 14.70 4.33 -6.06
CA GLY A 102 15.20 5.03 -4.87
C GLY A 102 14.13 5.93 -4.26
N GLU A 103 13.54 6.81 -5.08
CA GLU A 103 12.48 7.73 -4.64
C GLU A 103 11.24 6.97 -4.14
N CYS A 104 10.85 5.88 -4.81
CA CYS A 104 9.74 5.04 -4.36
C CYS A 104 9.95 4.51 -2.94
N ARG A 105 11.17 4.09 -2.59
CA ARG A 105 11.51 3.59 -1.24
C ARG A 105 11.42 4.70 -0.20
N ASP A 106 11.91 5.89 -0.52
CA ASP A 106 11.84 7.05 0.38
C ASP A 106 10.38 7.45 0.65
N ILE A 107 9.55 7.47 -0.39
CA ILE A 107 8.11 7.76 -0.29
C ILE A 107 7.40 6.69 0.55
N LEU A 108 7.66 5.40 0.29
CA LEU A 108 7.09 4.29 1.06
C LEU A 108 7.49 4.36 2.54
N SER A 109 8.74 4.70 2.84
CA SER A 109 9.22 4.90 4.21
C SER A 109 8.55 6.09 4.89
N ALA A 110 8.32 7.18 4.15
CA ALA A 110 7.55 8.32 4.64
C ALA A 110 6.08 7.96 4.92
N LEU A 111 5.45 7.18 4.03
CA LEU A 111 4.08 6.69 4.19
C LEU A 111 3.94 5.76 5.40
N GLN A 112 4.90 4.87 5.63
CA GLN A 112 4.89 3.98 6.81
C GLN A 112 4.99 4.78 8.12
N ARG A 113 5.88 5.78 8.19
CA ARG A 113 5.98 6.69 9.34
C ARG A 113 4.72 7.51 9.55
N PHE A 114 4.14 8.00 8.45
CA PHE A 114 2.87 8.72 8.47
C PHE A 114 1.75 7.84 9.04
N LEU A 115 1.57 6.60 8.55
CA LEU A 115 0.57 5.67 9.08
C LEU A 115 0.80 5.33 10.56
N GLN A 116 2.05 5.31 11.01
CA GLN A 116 2.38 5.06 12.41
C GLN A 116 1.91 6.19 13.31
N ALA A 117 2.22 7.43 12.93
CA ALA A 117 1.71 8.60 13.63
C ALA A 117 0.18 8.69 13.55
N TRP A 118 -0.39 8.37 12.39
CA TRP A 118 -1.82 8.39 12.14
C TRP A 118 -2.61 7.44 13.04
N THR A 119 -2.16 6.19 13.15
CA THR A 119 -2.81 5.16 13.98
C THR A 119 -2.70 5.44 15.48
N MET A 120 -1.70 6.21 15.92
CA MET A 120 -1.58 6.69 17.30
C MET A 120 -2.54 7.84 17.62
N VAL A 121 -2.88 8.68 16.62
CA VAL A 121 -3.69 9.89 16.80
C VAL A 121 -5.18 9.67 16.50
N ILE A 122 -5.51 8.67 15.68
CA ILE A 122 -6.89 8.36 15.29
C ILE A 122 -7.20 6.89 15.67
N PRO A 123 -7.71 6.65 16.89
CA PRO A 123 -8.17 5.32 17.31
C PRO A 123 -9.27 4.76 16.41
N ASP A 124 -10.10 5.63 15.83
CA ASP A 124 -11.28 5.29 15.01
C ASP A 124 -10.95 4.63 13.66
N LEU A 125 -9.67 4.61 13.24
CA LEU A 125 -9.24 3.78 12.11
C LEU A 125 -9.33 2.27 12.42
N ALA A 126 -9.53 1.91 13.68
CA ALA A 126 -9.69 0.54 14.14
C ALA A 126 -11.02 -0.10 13.71
N ASP A 127 -12.07 0.69 13.47
CA ASP A 127 -13.45 0.20 13.60
C ASP A 127 -14.26 0.08 12.31
N TYR A 128 -13.74 0.49 11.15
CA TYR A 128 -14.42 0.16 9.89
C TYR A 128 -13.86 -1.13 9.29
N THR A 129 -14.70 -2.16 9.23
CA THR A 129 -14.46 -3.38 8.47
C THR A 129 -14.42 -3.02 6.98
N VAL A 130 -13.32 -3.37 6.32
CA VAL A 130 -13.18 -3.21 4.87
C VAL A 130 -13.85 -4.40 4.21
N ASP A 131 -14.89 -4.14 3.43
CA ASP A 131 -15.57 -5.17 2.66
C ASP A 131 -14.76 -5.51 1.41
N PHE A 132 -13.83 -6.45 1.55
CA PHE A 132 -12.91 -6.86 0.49
C PHE A 132 -13.61 -7.52 -0.70
N GLU A 133 -14.78 -8.13 -0.49
CA GLU A 133 -15.52 -8.78 -1.57
C GLU A 133 -15.80 -7.78 -2.70
N ARG A 134 -16.09 -6.52 -2.35
CA ARG A 134 -16.41 -5.46 -3.31
C ARG A 134 -15.21 -4.94 -4.10
N LEU A 135 -14.00 -5.03 -3.55
CA LEU A 135 -12.78 -4.61 -4.26
C LEU A 135 -12.25 -5.68 -5.23
N TRP A 136 -12.66 -6.93 -5.04
CA TRP A 136 -12.21 -8.07 -5.84
C TRP A 136 -13.28 -8.62 -6.79
N SER A 137 -14.57 -8.38 -6.52
CA SER A 137 -15.68 -8.91 -7.34
C SER A 137 -15.94 -8.12 -8.63
N GLY A 138 -15.40 -6.91 -8.78
CA GLY A 138 -15.62 -6.10 -10.00
C GLY A 138 -17.09 -5.75 -10.26
N GLN A 139 -17.94 -5.78 -9.23
CA GLN A 139 -19.36 -5.39 -9.26
C GLN A 139 -19.59 -4.02 -8.60
#